data_AF-A0A147GR37-F1
#
_entry.id   AF-A0A147GR37-F1
#
_cell.length_a   1.000
_cell.length_b   1.000
_cell.length_c   1.000
_cell.angle_alpha   90.00
_cell.angle_beta   90.00
_cell.angle_gamma   90.00
#
_symmetry.space_group_name_H-M   'P 1'
#
loop_
_entity.id
_entity.type
_entity.pdbx_description
1 polymer ?
#
loop_
_entity_poly.entity_id
_entity_poly.type
_entity_poly.pdbx_seq_one_letter_code
_entity_poly.pdbx_strand_id
1 'polypeptide(L)'
;MNKALRLLLWGLLALLLTAAVAAAAVLRIGLAPARDEWAVDWRLGPVTVPVGVPTVLRLATSPWIGPRLDGRRLQTAQGPVDLRWDAPRRQLALRCAPCRLGLSAMGSQPLQLAELRVTAQRDVDRLAGDVDAVPAAEGGAAAAPGLHGRWQGRLTQRDLHIDAQFDDAPIARWYAVLAPGLPELARARIGGMAGGRLQVQLPAGTLGLQPRVGGFTVEGLGTDALLGARSNCGPSANLKPDSWLARAVLAAEDQRFFQHPGFDLIELQAAFDRNQHKGAVERGGSTLTQQLAKVLVTGGERTLQRKLRELLYAVDMEQQLGKARILQLYLDHAPWGRVCGAEAAARFYFNRPAARLEPAQAVWLAAMLHAPSAAAERWQREGGLDPQRVQWVAEGIRGIGRTQREALLRSVAQARYPWPGSTPAPAR
;
A
#
# COMPACT_ATOMS: atom_id res chain seq x y z
N MET A 1 -37.60 -59.23 -7.24
CA MET A 1 -36.34 -59.12 -6.48
C MET A 1 -36.48 -59.95 -5.21
N ASN A 2 -35.78 -61.08 -5.10
CA ASN A 2 -35.90 -62.00 -3.95
C ASN A 2 -35.53 -61.30 -2.63
N LYS A 3 -36.23 -61.65 -1.54
CA LYS A 3 -35.99 -61.09 -0.19
C LYS A 3 -34.52 -61.16 0.22
N ALA A 4 -33.83 -62.24 -0.16
CA ALA A 4 -32.39 -62.42 0.06
C ALA A 4 -31.52 -61.35 -0.64
N LEU A 5 -31.83 -60.99 -1.88
CA LEU A 5 -31.07 -59.95 -2.60
C LEU A 5 -31.29 -58.56 -2.00
N ARG A 6 -32.50 -58.27 -1.50
CA ARG A 6 -32.77 -57.03 -0.75
C ARG A 6 -31.93 -56.98 0.52
N LEU A 7 -31.93 -58.03 1.33
CA LEU A 7 -31.15 -58.09 2.56
C LEU A 7 -29.65 -57.92 2.32
N LEU A 8 -29.11 -58.54 1.26
CA LEU A 8 -27.72 -58.34 0.83
C LEU A 8 -27.45 -56.89 0.43
N LEU A 9 -28.32 -56.26 -0.38
CA LEU A 9 -28.17 -54.86 -0.78
C LEU A 9 -28.24 -53.90 0.41
N TRP A 10 -29.17 -54.12 1.35
CA TRP A 10 -29.26 -53.33 2.59
C TRP A 10 -28.04 -53.51 3.48
N GLY A 11 -27.52 -54.73 3.61
CA GLY A 11 -26.28 -55.00 4.35
C GLY A 11 -25.06 -54.32 3.73
N LEU A 12 -24.94 -54.37 2.40
CA LEU A 12 -23.84 -53.74 1.66
C LEU A 12 -23.92 -52.22 1.72
N LEU A 13 -25.13 -51.65 1.60
CA LEU A 13 -25.39 -50.22 1.80
C LEU A 13 -25.04 -49.77 3.22
N ALA A 14 -25.46 -50.53 4.25
CA ALA A 14 -25.15 -50.22 5.64
C ALA A 14 -23.64 -50.23 5.89
N LEU A 15 -22.91 -51.20 5.33
CA LEU A 15 -21.46 -51.36 5.47
C LEU A 15 -20.70 -50.23 4.75
N LEU A 16 -21.15 -49.85 3.54
CA LEU A 16 -20.63 -48.67 2.83
C LEU A 16 -20.88 -47.38 3.61
N LEU A 17 -22.07 -47.22 4.20
CA LEU A 17 -22.41 -46.08 5.06
C LEU A 17 -21.53 -46.04 6.31
N THR A 18 -21.30 -47.18 6.98
CA THR A 18 -20.43 -47.22 8.17
C THR A 18 -18.99 -46.91 7.81
N ALA A 19 -18.48 -47.46 6.70
CA ALA A 19 -17.15 -47.16 6.21
C ALA A 19 -17.00 -45.67 5.84
N ALA A 20 -18.02 -45.08 5.21
CA ALA A 20 -18.04 -43.65 4.88
C ALA A 20 -18.06 -42.78 6.14
N VAL A 21 -18.86 -43.12 7.16
CA VAL A 21 -18.91 -42.40 8.44
C VAL A 21 -17.58 -42.53 9.20
N ALA A 22 -16.98 -43.71 9.24
CA ALA A 22 -15.67 -43.92 9.86
C ALA A 22 -14.57 -43.14 9.13
N ALA A 23 -14.55 -43.16 7.79
CA ALA A 23 -13.62 -42.37 7.00
C ALA A 23 -13.81 -40.86 7.23
N ALA A 24 -15.07 -40.38 7.31
CA ALA A 24 -15.37 -38.99 7.62
C ALA A 24 -14.94 -38.60 9.04
N ALA A 25 -15.11 -39.49 10.02
CA ALA A 25 -14.65 -39.27 11.40
C ALA A 25 -13.12 -39.22 11.49
N VAL A 26 -12.42 -40.14 10.82
CA VAL A 26 -10.94 -40.14 10.74
C VAL A 26 -10.43 -38.88 10.05
N LEU A 27 -11.04 -38.48 8.94
CA LEU A 27 -10.70 -37.26 8.23
C LEU A 27 -10.93 -36.02 9.12
N ARG A 28 -12.06 -35.98 9.83
CA ARG A 28 -12.40 -34.89 10.75
C ARG A 28 -11.42 -34.81 11.91
N ILE A 29 -11.01 -35.94 12.49
CA ILE A 29 -10.02 -35.97 13.59
C ILE A 29 -8.63 -35.60 13.06
N GLY A 30 -8.24 -36.09 11.88
CA GLY A 30 -6.91 -35.85 11.31
C GLY A 30 -6.71 -34.43 10.77
N LEU A 31 -7.79 -33.71 10.45
CA LEU A 31 -7.76 -32.32 10.02
C LEU A 31 -8.17 -31.33 11.13
N ALA A 32 -8.74 -31.83 12.24
CA ALA A 32 -9.12 -30.99 13.35
C ALA A 32 -7.89 -30.26 13.90
N PRO A 33 -7.99 -28.93 14.11
CA PRO A 33 -6.87 -28.16 14.64
C PRO A 33 -6.51 -28.65 16.05
N ALA A 34 -5.22 -28.77 16.32
CA ALA A 34 -4.71 -28.95 17.67
C ALA A 34 -5.04 -27.72 18.54
N ARG A 35 -4.84 -27.84 19.86
CA ARG A 35 -5.00 -26.68 20.77
C ARG A 35 -4.10 -25.53 20.32
N ASP A 36 -4.68 -24.35 20.20
CA ASP A 36 -4.05 -23.12 19.70
C ASP A 36 -3.47 -23.22 18.28
N GLU A 37 -3.82 -24.25 17.49
CA GLU A 37 -3.40 -24.30 16.09
C GLU A 37 -4.13 -23.23 15.28
N TRP A 38 -3.39 -22.59 14.38
CA TRP A 38 -4.01 -21.72 13.39
C TRP A 38 -5.00 -22.53 12.54
N ALA A 39 -6.29 -22.25 12.73
CA ALA A 39 -7.39 -22.91 12.06
C ALA A 39 -8.13 -21.98 11.11
N VAL A 40 -8.70 -22.55 10.04
CA VAL A 40 -9.64 -21.88 9.13
C VAL A 40 -10.88 -22.74 8.95
N ASP A 41 -12.02 -22.09 8.75
CA ASP A 41 -13.28 -22.77 8.48
C ASP A 41 -13.39 -23.13 6.99
N TRP A 42 -13.35 -24.42 6.70
CA TRP A 42 -13.51 -24.92 5.33
C TRP A 42 -14.93 -25.43 5.11
N ARG A 43 -15.64 -24.84 4.14
CA ARG A 43 -16.99 -25.29 3.73
C ARG A 43 -16.90 -26.46 2.74
N LEU A 44 -17.47 -27.60 3.12
CA LEU A 44 -17.66 -28.80 2.30
C LEU A 44 -19.17 -29.05 2.14
N GLY A 45 -19.76 -28.44 1.11
CA GLY A 45 -21.22 -28.44 0.92
C GLY A 45 -21.94 -27.73 2.08
N PRO A 46 -22.91 -28.36 2.77
CA PRO A 46 -23.62 -27.76 3.90
C PRO A 46 -22.82 -27.78 5.22
N VAL A 47 -21.67 -28.47 5.27
CA VAL A 47 -20.89 -28.67 6.49
C VAL A 47 -19.68 -27.74 6.50
N THR A 48 -19.45 -27.04 7.61
CA THR A 48 -18.23 -26.29 7.88
C THR A 48 -17.34 -27.12 8.81
N VAL A 49 -16.09 -27.35 8.42
CA VAL A 49 -15.11 -28.09 9.21
C VAL A 49 -13.97 -27.14 9.55
N PRO A 50 -13.62 -26.95 10.84
CA PRO A 50 -12.42 -26.22 11.21
C PRO A 50 -11.20 -27.08 10.85
N VAL A 51 -10.25 -26.49 10.15
CA VAL A 51 -9.07 -27.20 9.66
C VAL A 51 -7.80 -26.46 10.06
N GLY A 52 -6.87 -27.19 10.69
CA GLY A 52 -5.54 -26.67 11.01
C GLY A 52 -4.72 -26.39 9.75
N VAL A 53 -4.40 -25.13 9.49
CA VAL A 53 -3.65 -24.73 8.28
C VAL A 53 -2.24 -25.32 8.27
N PRO A 54 -1.47 -25.29 9.39
CA PRO A 54 -0.20 -25.99 9.43
C PRO A 54 -0.32 -27.48 9.12
N THR A 55 -1.34 -28.16 9.65
CA THR A 55 -1.62 -29.56 9.34
C THR A 55 -1.89 -29.79 7.84
N VAL A 56 -2.72 -28.94 7.21
CA VAL A 56 -2.98 -29.03 5.77
C VAL A 56 -1.71 -28.81 4.94
N LEU A 57 -0.93 -27.77 5.24
CA LEU A 57 0.32 -27.50 4.54
C LEU A 57 1.29 -28.68 4.67
N ARG A 58 1.36 -29.28 5.86
CA ARG A 58 2.18 -30.47 6.11
C ARG A 58 1.73 -31.69 5.32
N LEU A 59 0.42 -31.90 5.19
CA LEU A 59 -0.11 -32.99 4.38
C LEU A 59 0.14 -32.71 2.90
N ALA A 60 -0.24 -31.54 2.39
CA ALA A 60 -0.15 -31.18 0.98
C ALA A 60 1.28 -31.26 0.41
N THR A 61 2.29 -31.00 1.24
CA THR A 61 3.72 -31.08 0.87
C THR A 61 4.38 -32.41 1.28
N SER A 62 3.60 -33.42 1.67
CA SER A 62 4.14 -34.74 2.03
C SER A 62 4.32 -35.64 0.80
N PRO A 63 5.28 -36.60 0.82
CA PRO A 63 5.42 -37.59 -0.25
C PRO A 63 4.21 -38.52 -0.43
N TRP A 64 3.33 -38.63 0.57
CA TRP A 64 2.15 -39.50 0.51
C TRP A 64 0.92 -38.82 -0.07
N ILE A 65 0.74 -37.52 0.18
CA ILE A 65 -0.43 -36.76 -0.27
C ILE A 65 -0.09 -35.87 -1.47
N GLY A 66 1.11 -35.30 -1.55
CA GLY A 66 1.57 -34.45 -2.65
C GLY A 66 1.30 -35.05 -4.04
N PRO A 67 1.71 -36.30 -4.33
CA PRO A 67 1.41 -36.95 -5.62
C PRO A 67 -0.10 -37.10 -5.92
N ARG A 68 -0.96 -37.19 -4.90
CA ARG A 68 -2.41 -37.30 -5.08
C ARG A 68 -3.08 -35.96 -5.40
N LEU A 69 -2.37 -34.86 -5.17
CA LEU A 69 -2.79 -33.51 -5.54
C LEU A 69 -2.45 -33.17 -6.99
N ASP A 70 -1.60 -33.93 -7.67
CA ASP A 70 -1.23 -33.66 -9.06
C ASP A 70 -2.45 -33.66 -9.99
N GLY A 71 -2.55 -32.64 -10.83
CA GLY A 71 -3.65 -32.46 -11.79
C GLY A 71 -4.97 -32.02 -11.16
N ARG A 72 -5.02 -31.75 -9.85
CA ARG A 72 -6.23 -31.21 -9.20
C ARG A 72 -6.38 -29.73 -9.50
N ARG A 73 -7.62 -29.31 -9.76
CA ARG A 73 -8.01 -27.91 -9.91
C ARG A 73 -8.93 -27.52 -8.76
N LEU A 74 -8.61 -26.43 -8.09
CA LEU A 74 -9.38 -25.84 -7.00
C LEU A 74 -9.99 -24.51 -7.45
N GLN A 75 -11.26 -24.28 -7.15
CA GLN A 75 -11.88 -22.97 -7.34
C GLN A 75 -11.68 -22.16 -6.06
N THR A 76 -10.96 -21.04 -6.17
CA THR A 76 -10.63 -20.17 -5.03
C THR A 76 -11.18 -18.76 -5.26
N ALA A 77 -11.18 -17.92 -4.23
CA ALA A 77 -11.56 -16.52 -4.37
C ALA A 77 -10.62 -15.73 -5.30
N GLN A 78 -9.38 -16.18 -5.42
CA GLN A 78 -8.35 -15.57 -6.25
C GLN A 78 -8.46 -16.01 -7.72
N GLY A 79 -9.13 -17.12 -8.00
CA GLY A 79 -9.22 -17.71 -9.34
C GLY A 79 -9.09 -19.24 -9.31
N PRO A 80 -9.11 -19.91 -10.48
CA PRO A 80 -8.84 -21.33 -10.57
C PRO A 80 -7.36 -21.59 -10.27
N VAL A 81 -7.08 -22.54 -9.37
CA VAL A 81 -5.74 -22.95 -8.96
C VAL A 81 -5.50 -24.40 -9.39
N ASP A 82 -4.53 -24.60 -10.28
CA ASP A 82 -4.05 -25.91 -10.67
C ASP A 82 -2.89 -26.34 -9.77
N LEU A 83 -2.95 -27.58 -9.28
CA LEU A 83 -1.91 -28.20 -8.45
C LEU A 83 -1.09 -29.18 -9.29
N ARG A 84 0.24 -29.09 -9.16
CA ARG A 84 1.19 -29.99 -9.83
C ARG A 84 2.22 -30.51 -8.85
N TRP A 85 2.55 -31.79 -8.95
CA TRP A 85 3.59 -32.41 -8.11
C TRP A 85 4.81 -32.80 -8.95
N ASP A 86 5.97 -32.25 -8.61
CA ASP A 86 7.26 -32.67 -9.14
C ASP A 86 7.84 -33.76 -8.22
N ALA A 87 7.76 -35.01 -8.66
CA ALA A 87 8.21 -36.15 -7.86
C ALA A 87 9.73 -36.16 -7.62
N PRO A 88 10.60 -35.94 -8.63
CA PRO A 88 12.04 -35.81 -8.42
C PRO A 88 12.42 -34.75 -7.38
N ARG A 89 11.77 -33.57 -7.43
CA ARG A 89 12.07 -32.45 -6.52
C ARG A 89 11.29 -32.48 -5.22
N ARG A 90 10.32 -33.39 -5.07
CA ARG A 90 9.34 -33.43 -3.96
C ARG A 90 8.71 -32.05 -3.73
N GLN A 91 8.32 -31.41 -4.82
CA GLN A 91 7.89 -30.02 -4.83
C GLN A 91 6.43 -29.94 -5.32
N LEU A 92 5.61 -29.21 -4.57
CA LEU A 92 4.25 -28.86 -4.97
C LEU A 92 4.29 -27.51 -5.70
N ALA A 93 3.70 -27.42 -6.88
CA ALA A 93 3.49 -26.18 -7.60
C ALA A 93 2.01 -25.83 -7.65
N LEU A 94 1.70 -24.57 -7.34
CA LEU A 94 0.38 -23.98 -7.44
C LEU A 94 0.40 -22.97 -8.58
N ARG A 95 -0.55 -23.07 -9.50
CA ARG A 95 -0.70 -22.16 -10.64
C ARG A 95 -2.10 -21.56 -10.63
N CYS A 96 -2.20 -20.26 -10.41
CA CYS A 96 -3.45 -19.49 -10.43
C CYS A 96 -3.55 -18.70 -11.74
N ALA A 97 -4.53 -18.98 -12.61
CA ALA A 97 -4.63 -18.34 -13.92
C ALA A 97 -6.08 -18.34 -14.49
N PRO A 98 -6.72 -17.17 -14.71
CA PRO A 98 -6.29 -15.84 -14.29
C PRO A 98 -6.32 -15.70 -12.77
N CYS A 99 -5.47 -14.82 -12.22
CA CYS A 99 -5.35 -14.63 -10.78
C CYS A 99 -5.74 -13.22 -10.34
N ARG A 100 -6.43 -13.12 -9.20
CA ARG A 100 -6.85 -11.87 -8.55
C ARG A 100 -6.39 -11.87 -7.10
N LEU A 101 -5.50 -10.96 -6.75
CA LEU A 101 -4.96 -10.84 -5.39
C LEU A 101 -5.51 -9.60 -4.71
N GLY A 102 -6.31 -9.78 -3.65
CA GLY A 102 -6.75 -8.69 -2.80
C GLY A 102 -5.64 -8.33 -1.79
N LEU A 103 -5.05 -7.15 -1.94
CA LEU A 103 -4.05 -6.63 -1.02
C LEU A 103 -4.69 -5.47 -0.25
N SER A 104 -5.28 -5.76 0.91
CA SER A 104 -5.98 -4.76 1.75
C SER A 104 -5.10 -3.57 2.12
N ALA A 105 -3.78 -3.79 2.26
CA ALA A 105 -2.78 -2.74 2.48
C ALA A 105 -2.57 -1.79 1.28
N MET A 106 -3.02 -2.16 0.07
CA MET A 106 -2.75 -1.45 -1.18
C MET A 106 -4.00 -0.86 -1.87
N GLY A 107 -5.19 -1.06 -1.29
CA GLY A 107 -6.45 -0.50 -1.79
C GLY A 107 -7.53 -1.56 -2.01
N SER A 108 -8.68 -1.14 -2.56
CA SER A 108 -9.86 -2.00 -2.74
C SER A 108 -9.88 -2.79 -4.05
N GLN A 109 -9.09 -2.38 -5.05
CA GLN A 109 -9.01 -3.09 -6.32
C GLN A 109 -8.02 -4.24 -6.25
N PRO A 110 -8.41 -5.47 -6.61
CA PRO A 110 -7.50 -6.60 -6.61
C PRO A 110 -6.47 -6.46 -7.74
N LEU A 111 -5.24 -6.86 -7.45
CA LEU A 111 -4.19 -7.02 -8.44
C LEU A 111 -4.57 -8.15 -9.41
N GLN A 112 -4.55 -7.88 -10.71
CA GLN A 112 -4.87 -8.86 -11.74
C GLN A 112 -3.60 -9.37 -12.41
N LEU A 113 -3.45 -10.69 -12.46
CA LEU A 113 -2.33 -11.38 -13.09
C LEU A 113 -2.86 -12.37 -14.12
N ALA A 114 -2.16 -12.51 -15.25
CA ALA A 114 -2.43 -13.60 -16.17
C ALA A 114 -2.16 -14.94 -15.51
N GLU A 115 -1.07 -15.01 -14.75
CA GLU A 115 -0.66 -16.20 -14.02
C GLU A 115 0.13 -15.82 -12.76
N LEU A 116 -0.15 -16.49 -11.66
CA LEU A 116 0.73 -16.56 -10.49
C LEU A 116 1.11 -18.01 -10.27
N ARG A 117 2.41 -18.31 -10.30
CA ARG A 117 2.95 -19.62 -9.97
C ARG A 117 3.73 -19.53 -8.67
N VAL A 118 3.44 -20.43 -7.75
CA VAL A 118 4.19 -20.56 -6.49
C VAL A 118 4.58 -22.02 -6.32
N THR A 119 5.87 -22.29 -6.09
CA THR A 119 6.35 -23.63 -5.75
C THR A 119 6.65 -23.73 -4.27
N ALA A 120 6.49 -24.91 -3.70
CA ALA A 120 6.74 -25.20 -2.30
C ALA A 120 7.36 -26.58 -2.15
N GLN A 121 8.58 -26.62 -1.63
CA GLN A 121 9.25 -27.80 -1.12
C GLN A 121 9.33 -27.65 0.40
N ARG A 122 9.04 -28.72 1.14
CA ARG A 122 9.10 -28.72 2.60
C ARG A 122 10.18 -29.67 3.11
N ASP A 123 10.95 -29.19 4.07
CA ASP A 123 11.87 -29.96 4.90
C ASP A 123 11.53 -29.75 6.38
N VAL A 124 10.90 -30.74 7.01
CA VAL A 124 10.40 -30.69 8.40
C VAL A 124 9.48 -29.48 8.66
N ASP A 125 9.99 -28.42 9.30
CA ASP A 125 9.30 -27.18 9.63
C ASP A 125 9.64 -26.03 8.67
N ARG A 126 10.56 -26.24 7.73
CA ARG A 126 10.97 -25.26 6.73
C ARG A 126 10.27 -25.50 5.41
N LEU A 127 9.88 -24.41 4.75
CA LEU A 127 9.38 -24.38 3.38
C LEU A 127 10.29 -23.49 2.54
N ALA A 128 10.44 -23.82 1.27
CA ALA A 128 11.13 -22.98 0.31
C ALA A 128 10.57 -23.20 -1.10
N GLY A 129 10.74 -22.21 -1.96
CA GLY A 129 10.42 -22.35 -3.37
C GLY A 129 10.55 -21.03 -4.12
N ASP A 130 9.86 -20.96 -5.23
CA ASP A 130 9.91 -19.88 -6.20
C ASP A 130 8.52 -19.27 -6.35
N VAL A 131 8.49 -18.02 -6.77
CA VAL A 131 7.28 -17.29 -7.13
C VAL A 131 7.49 -16.60 -8.47
N ASP A 132 6.57 -16.82 -9.40
CA ASP A 132 6.53 -16.15 -10.70
C ASP A 132 5.17 -15.45 -10.85
N ALA A 133 5.20 -14.14 -11.09
CA ALA A 133 4.02 -13.33 -11.33
C ALA A 133 4.04 -12.80 -12.77
N VAL A 134 3.15 -13.30 -13.61
CA VAL A 134 3.01 -12.90 -15.01
C VAL A 134 1.93 -11.83 -15.13
N PRO A 135 2.23 -10.67 -15.72
CA PRO A 135 1.28 -9.57 -15.85
C PRO A 135 0.09 -9.98 -16.70
N ALA A 136 -1.08 -9.42 -16.39
CA ALA A 136 -2.24 -9.54 -17.26
C ALA A 136 -1.94 -8.83 -18.60
N ALA A 137 -2.22 -9.50 -19.73
CA ALA A 137 -2.13 -8.86 -21.04
C ALA A 137 -3.32 -7.91 -21.21
N GLU A 138 -3.06 -6.65 -21.53
CA GLU A 138 -4.08 -5.70 -21.97
C GLU A 138 -3.97 -5.46 -23.48
N GLY A 139 -5.13 -5.37 -24.15
CA GLY A 139 -5.20 -4.91 -25.55
C GLY A 139 -4.57 -5.82 -26.61
N GLY A 140 -4.32 -7.11 -26.32
CA GLY A 140 -3.76 -8.06 -27.30
C GLY A 140 -2.24 -7.93 -27.51
N ALA A 141 -1.53 -7.15 -26.69
CA ALA A 141 -0.08 -7.10 -26.68
C ALA A 141 0.54 -8.43 -26.19
N ALA A 142 1.76 -8.74 -26.63
CA ALA A 142 2.52 -9.87 -26.13
C ALA A 142 2.70 -9.78 -24.61
N ALA A 143 2.57 -10.90 -23.90
CA ALA A 143 2.74 -10.94 -22.46
C ALA A 143 4.14 -10.43 -22.08
N ALA A 144 4.19 -9.33 -21.33
CA ALA A 144 5.45 -8.83 -20.81
C ALA A 144 6.07 -9.88 -19.86
N PRO A 145 7.41 -9.97 -19.80
CA PRO A 145 8.08 -10.88 -18.88
C PRO A 145 7.62 -10.64 -17.44
N GLY A 146 7.40 -11.72 -16.69
CA GLY A 146 6.95 -11.66 -15.31
C GLY A 146 8.04 -11.29 -14.30
N LEU A 147 7.63 -11.12 -13.06
CA LEU A 147 8.52 -10.99 -11.91
C LEU A 147 8.82 -12.37 -11.34
N HIS A 148 10.09 -12.61 -11.04
CA HIS A 148 10.56 -13.83 -10.39
C HIS A 148 11.08 -13.49 -8.98
N GLY A 149 10.90 -14.43 -8.07
CA GLY A 149 11.48 -14.37 -6.75
C GLY A 149 11.59 -15.74 -6.12
N ARG A 150 12.36 -15.81 -5.04
CA ARG A 150 12.48 -17.00 -4.20
C ARG A 150 11.90 -16.70 -2.84
N TRP A 151 11.34 -17.70 -2.18
CA TRP A 151 10.81 -17.54 -0.84
C TRP A 151 11.23 -18.71 0.04
N GLN A 152 11.34 -18.42 1.33
CA GLN A 152 11.56 -19.38 2.38
C GLN A 152 10.54 -19.12 3.49
N GLY A 153 10.23 -20.13 4.28
CA GLY A 153 9.32 -19.97 5.40
C GLY A 153 9.54 -20.97 6.49
N ARG A 154 9.03 -20.63 7.67
CA ARG A 154 9.04 -21.48 8.86
C ARG A 154 7.62 -21.69 9.34
N LEU A 155 7.22 -22.95 9.42
CA LEU A 155 5.89 -23.39 9.81
C LEU A 155 5.90 -23.95 11.23
N THR A 156 5.23 -23.25 12.15
CA THR A 156 5.01 -23.74 13.52
C THR A 156 3.58 -24.30 13.67
N GLN A 157 3.17 -24.65 14.88
CA GLN A 157 1.77 -24.98 15.16
C GLN A 157 0.85 -23.74 15.12
N ARG A 158 1.38 -22.54 15.40
CA ARG A 158 0.56 -21.33 15.58
C ARG A 158 0.65 -20.36 14.41
N ASP A 159 1.75 -20.41 13.68
CA ASP A 159 2.03 -19.43 12.64
C ASP A 159 2.86 -19.99 11.48
N LEU A 160 2.86 -19.21 10.40
CA LEU A 160 3.72 -19.37 9.24
C LEU A 160 4.41 -18.03 8.98
N HIS A 161 5.74 -18.03 9.09
CA HIS A 161 6.59 -16.91 8.72
C HIS A 161 7.13 -17.16 7.31
N ILE A 162 6.95 -16.20 6.40
CA ILE A 162 7.45 -16.27 5.02
C ILE A 162 8.37 -15.07 4.79
N ASP A 163 9.53 -15.32 4.22
CA ASP A 163 10.46 -14.32 3.69
C ASP A 163 10.63 -14.57 2.20
N ALA A 164 10.10 -13.67 1.37
CA ALA A 164 10.17 -13.71 -0.08
C ALA A 164 11.10 -12.61 -0.58
N GLN A 165 12.04 -12.99 -1.45
CA GLN A 165 13.05 -12.16 -2.05
C GLN A 165 12.80 -12.12 -3.56
N PHE A 166 12.41 -10.96 -4.06
CA PHE A 166 12.23 -10.74 -5.49
C PHE A 166 13.55 -10.29 -6.13
N ASP A 167 13.79 -10.81 -7.33
CA ASP A 167 14.95 -10.46 -8.13
C ASP A 167 14.86 -9.01 -8.59
N ASP A 168 16.02 -8.41 -8.83
CA ASP A 168 16.09 -7.08 -9.41
C ASP A 168 15.68 -7.17 -10.89
N ALA A 169 14.62 -6.44 -11.25
CA ALA A 169 14.06 -6.39 -12.59
C ALA A 169 13.83 -4.94 -13.02
N PRO A 170 13.77 -4.66 -14.34
CA PRO A 170 13.47 -3.31 -14.82
C PRO A 170 12.18 -2.77 -14.19
N ILE A 171 12.17 -1.51 -13.76
CA ILE A 171 11.00 -0.92 -13.08
C ILE A 171 9.75 -0.98 -13.95
N ALA A 172 9.89 -0.81 -15.27
CA ALA A 172 8.79 -1.00 -16.22
C ALA A 172 8.09 -2.36 -16.09
N ARG A 173 8.84 -3.42 -15.73
CA ARG A 173 8.30 -4.77 -15.52
C ARG A 173 7.45 -4.84 -14.24
N TRP A 174 7.89 -4.19 -13.17
CA TRP A 174 7.10 -4.06 -11.95
C TRP A 174 5.77 -3.34 -12.20
N TYR A 175 5.80 -2.27 -13.01
CA TYR A 175 4.59 -1.57 -13.42
C TYR A 175 3.66 -2.44 -14.26
N ALA A 176 4.19 -3.22 -15.21
CA ALA A 176 3.38 -4.15 -15.99
C ALA A 176 2.66 -5.19 -15.12
N VAL A 177 3.29 -5.64 -14.02
CA VAL A 177 2.65 -6.55 -13.07
C VAL A 177 1.65 -5.84 -12.18
N LEU A 178 2.05 -4.73 -11.54
CA LEU A 178 1.26 -4.08 -10.47
C LEU A 178 0.13 -3.19 -11.00
N ALA A 179 0.30 -2.62 -12.19
CA ALA A 179 -0.64 -1.68 -12.78
C ALA A 179 -0.61 -1.75 -14.33
N PRO A 180 -0.93 -2.91 -14.92
CA PRO A 180 -0.85 -3.13 -16.37
C PRO A 180 -1.66 -2.11 -17.19
N GLY A 181 -2.78 -1.63 -16.66
CA GLY A 181 -3.69 -0.70 -17.36
C GLY A 181 -3.38 0.78 -17.20
N LEU A 182 -2.16 1.14 -16.81
CA LEU A 182 -1.76 2.54 -16.78
C LEU A 182 -1.49 3.05 -18.21
N PRO A 183 -2.20 4.10 -18.68
CA PRO A 183 -2.01 4.63 -20.02
C PRO A 183 -0.60 5.24 -20.21
N GLU A 184 0.04 5.66 -19.11
CA GLU A 184 1.41 6.15 -19.12
C GLU A 184 2.42 5.11 -19.62
N LEU A 185 2.19 3.81 -19.43
CA LEU A 185 3.14 2.77 -19.81
C LEU A 185 3.34 2.68 -21.33
N ALA A 186 2.39 3.18 -22.13
CA ALA A 186 2.50 3.20 -23.59
C ALA A 186 3.44 4.30 -24.12
N ARG A 187 3.70 5.34 -23.32
CA ARG A 187 4.46 6.52 -23.75
C ARG A 187 5.70 6.81 -22.92
N ALA A 188 5.68 6.45 -21.64
CA ALA A 188 6.76 6.74 -20.72
C ALA A 188 7.97 5.82 -20.98
N ARG A 189 9.17 6.40 -20.97
CA ARG A 189 10.41 5.63 -20.89
C ARG A 189 10.76 5.49 -19.41
N ILE A 190 10.60 4.28 -18.89
CA ILE A 190 10.84 3.99 -17.47
C ILE A 190 12.18 3.24 -17.36
N GLY A 191 13.17 3.89 -16.75
CA GLY A 191 14.49 3.32 -16.51
C GLY A 191 14.70 2.89 -15.05
N GLY A 192 15.79 2.17 -14.81
CA GLY A 192 16.18 1.69 -13.49
C GLY A 192 15.71 0.27 -13.18
N MET A 193 16.17 -0.22 -12.03
CA MET A 193 15.91 -1.56 -11.52
C MET A 193 15.19 -1.47 -10.19
N ALA A 194 14.23 -2.36 -9.96
CA ALA A 194 13.62 -2.55 -8.66
C ALA A 194 13.61 -4.03 -8.29
N GLY A 195 13.68 -4.27 -7.00
CA GLY A 195 13.54 -5.57 -6.37
C GLY A 195 13.07 -5.37 -4.95
N GLY A 196 13.06 -6.41 -4.14
CA GLY A 196 12.74 -6.22 -2.74
C GLY A 196 12.63 -7.49 -1.95
N ARG A 197 12.35 -7.31 -0.67
CA ARG A 197 11.99 -8.38 0.25
C ARG A 197 10.60 -8.13 0.81
N LEU A 198 9.79 -9.17 0.87
CA LEU A 198 8.47 -9.22 1.47
C LEU A 198 8.49 -10.25 2.59
N GLN A 199 8.13 -9.84 3.80
CA GLN A 199 7.97 -10.71 4.95
C GLN A 199 6.50 -10.80 5.31
N VAL A 200 6.00 -12.00 5.60
CA VAL A 200 4.59 -12.22 5.93
C VAL A 200 4.51 -13.15 7.14
N GLN A 201 3.74 -12.76 8.16
CA GLN A 201 3.39 -13.65 9.26
C GLN A 201 1.89 -13.94 9.25
N LEU A 202 1.54 -15.21 9.11
CA LEU A 202 0.15 -15.69 9.16
C LEU A 202 -0.08 -16.45 10.47
N PRO A 203 -1.27 -16.37 11.10
CA PRO A 203 -2.46 -15.63 10.66
C PRO A 203 -2.51 -14.16 11.09
N ALA A 204 -1.49 -13.68 11.83
CA ALA A 204 -1.46 -12.29 12.34
C ALA A 204 -1.66 -11.24 11.24
N GLY A 205 -1.26 -11.56 10.00
CA GLY A 205 -1.41 -10.71 8.83
C GLY A 205 -0.43 -9.55 8.81
N THR A 206 0.65 -9.61 9.59
CA THR A 206 1.72 -8.61 9.55
C THR A 206 2.57 -8.82 8.30
N LEU A 207 2.92 -7.71 7.65
CA LEU A 207 3.60 -7.66 6.36
C LEU A 207 4.80 -6.73 6.49
N GLY A 208 6.02 -7.21 6.31
CA GLY A 208 7.23 -6.37 6.20
C GLY A 208 7.61 -6.15 4.73
N LEU A 209 7.97 -4.93 4.33
CA LEU A 209 8.33 -4.61 2.95
C LEU A 209 9.63 -3.81 2.94
N GLN A 210 10.61 -4.33 2.20
CA GLN A 210 11.92 -3.68 2.01
C GLN A 210 12.16 -3.54 0.50
N PRO A 211 11.67 -2.46 -0.12
CA PRO A 211 11.91 -2.22 -1.53
C PRO A 211 13.36 -1.83 -1.77
N ARG A 212 13.93 -2.31 -2.87
CA ARG A 212 15.20 -1.84 -3.41
C ARG A 212 14.91 -1.20 -4.76
N VAL A 213 15.34 0.04 -4.93
CA VAL A 213 15.16 0.79 -6.18
C VAL A 213 16.48 1.47 -6.51
N GLY A 214 16.96 1.26 -7.74
CA GLY A 214 18.20 1.84 -8.24
C GLY A 214 17.99 2.49 -9.61
N GLY A 215 18.42 3.74 -9.76
CA GLY A 215 18.41 4.45 -11.04
C GLY A 215 17.01 4.69 -11.63
N PHE A 216 15.98 4.85 -10.78
CA PHE A 216 14.61 5.08 -11.25
C PHE A 216 14.51 6.42 -11.98
N THR A 217 14.17 6.35 -13.27
CA THR A 217 13.98 7.48 -14.17
C THR A 217 12.68 7.29 -14.95
N VAL A 218 12.03 8.40 -15.28
CA VAL A 218 10.82 8.45 -16.08
C VAL A 218 10.94 9.63 -17.04
N GLU A 219 10.78 9.36 -18.33
CA GLU A 219 10.74 10.41 -19.36
C GLU A 219 9.49 10.26 -20.23
N GLY A 220 9.08 11.35 -20.88
CA GLY A 220 8.02 11.31 -21.90
C GLY A 220 6.59 11.47 -21.35
N LEU A 221 6.44 11.94 -20.10
CA LEU A 221 5.13 12.27 -19.52
C LEU A 221 4.72 13.73 -19.71
N GLY A 222 5.61 14.57 -20.24
CA GLY A 222 5.33 15.97 -20.59
C GLY A 222 5.31 16.92 -19.39
N THR A 223 5.94 16.56 -18.27
CA THR A 223 5.96 17.45 -17.09
C THR A 223 6.84 18.68 -17.28
N ASP A 224 7.71 18.73 -18.29
CA ASP A 224 8.48 19.91 -18.69
C ASP A 224 7.59 21.11 -19.01
N ALA A 225 6.37 20.89 -19.51
CA ALA A 225 5.36 21.94 -19.70
C ALA A 225 5.02 22.70 -18.40
N LEU A 226 5.27 22.10 -17.22
CA LEU A 226 5.04 22.73 -15.92
C LEU A 226 6.09 23.79 -15.54
N LEU A 227 7.22 23.88 -16.26
CA LEU A 227 8.21 24.94 -16.06
C LEU A 227 7.59 26.34 -16.17
N GLY A 228 6.73 26.53 -17.19
CA GLY A 228 6.02 27.80 -17.44
C GLY A 228 4.58 27.83 -16.92
N ALA A 229 4.07 26.74 -16.36
CA ALA A 229 2.67 26.64 -15.96
C ALA A 229 2.29 27.65 -14.87
N ARG A 230 1.08 28.20 -14.98
CA ARG A 230 0.47 29.07 -13.98
C ARG A 230 -0.63 28.31 -13.26
N SER A 231 -0.85 28.65 -12.00
CA SER A 231 -1.92 28.06 -11.21
C SER A 231 -3.28 28.64 -11.58
N ASN A 232 -4.31 27.79 -11.52
CA ASN A 232 -5.72 28.19 -11.57
C ASN A 232 -6.24 28.63 -10.20
N CYS A 233 -5.46 28.45 -9.13
CA CYS A 233 -5.79 28.86 -7.76
C CYS A 233 -5.52 30.34 -7.47
N GLY A 234 -5.08 31.11 -8.47
CA GLY A 234 -4.77 32.53 -8.36
C GLY A 234 -3.28 32.84 -8.57
N PRO A 235 -2.83 34.05 -8.19
CA PRO A 235 -1.45 34.46 -8.39
C PRO A 235 -0.48 33.60 -7.56
N SER A 236 0.71 33.35 -8.13
CA SER A 236 1.77 32.66 -7.40
C SER A 236 2.20 33.48 -6.18
N ALA A 237 2.42 32.78 -5.06
CA ALA A 237 2.93 33.41 -3.85
C ALA A 237 4.41 33.82 -3.98
N ASN A 238 5.11 33.28 -5.00
CA ASN A 238 6.55 33.46 -5.26
C ASN A 238 7.42 33.33 -3.99
N LEU A 239 7.10 32.32 -3.18
CA LEU A 239 7.77 32.09 -1.90
C LEU A 239 9.11 31.42 -2.13
N LYS A 240 10.14 31.97 -1.49
CA LYS A 240 11.44 31.32 -1.40
C LYS A 240 11.36 30.12 -0.43
N PRO A 241 12.20 29.08 -0.61
CA PRO A 241 12.23 27.91 0.28
C PRO A 241 12.51 28.23 1.75
N ASP A 242 13.16 29.35 2.03
CA ASP A 242 13.49 29.83 3.37
C ASP A 242 12.40 30.68 4.03
N SER A 243 11.29 30.95 3.34
CA SER A 243 10.11 31.60 3.92
C SER A 243 9.48 30.74 5.01
N TRP A 244 8.79 31.37 5.98
CA TRP A 244 8.14 30.65 7.07
C TRP A 244 7.13 29.62 6.59
N LEU A 245 6.30 29.97 5.60
CA LEU A 245 5.31 29.03 5.05
C LEU A 245 5.98 27.87 4.32
N ALA A 246 6.98 28.12 3.48
CA ALA A 246 7.71 27.04 2.80
C ALA A 246 8.35 26.07 3.80
N ARG A 247 9.03 26.59 4.83
CA ARG A 247 9.62 25.75 5.91
C ARG A 247 8.58 24.97 6.68
N ALA A 248 7.43 25.58 7.00
CA ALA A 248 6.35 24.92 7.72
C ALA A 248 5.71 23.80 6.88
N VAL A 249 5.50 24.04 5.57
CA VAL A 249 4.99 23.04 4.64
C VAL A 249 5.96 21.88 4.49
N LEU A 250 7.26 22.14 4.31
CA LEU A 250 8.29 21.10 4.29
C LEU A 250 8.34 20.32 5.61
N ALA A 251 8.21 20.99 6.76
CA ALA A 251 8.14 20.32 8.05
C ALA A 251 6.92 19.41 8.20
N ALA A 252 5.78 19.85 7.66
CA ALA A 252 4.49 19.18 7.78
C ALA A 252 4.33 17.97 6.85
N GLU A 253 4.81 18.11 5.61
CA GLU A 253 4.51 17.19 4.51
C GLU A 253 5.73 16.40 4.04
N ASP A 254 6.94 16.97 4.09
CA ASP A 254 8.13 16.35 3.48
C ASP A 254 9.46 16.90 4.02
N GLN A 255 9.88 16.43 5.19
CA GLN A 255 11.09 16.92 5.87
C GLN A 255 12.40 16.61 5.10
N ARG A 256 12.34 15.66 4.17
CA ARG A 256 13.47 15.19 3.38
C ARG A 256 13.35 15.58 1.91
N PHE A 257 12.47 16.53 1.60
CA PHE A 257 12.19 17.00 0.25
C PHE A 257 13.44 17.18 -0.63
N PHE A 258 14.49 17.83 -0.11
CA PHE A 258 15.72 18.09 -0.87
C PHE A 258 16.67 16.89 -1.01
N GLN A 259 16.36 15.75 -0.40
CA GLN A 259 17.26 14.58 -0.29
C GLN A 259 16.80 13.39 -1.14
N HIS A 260 15.61 13.44 -1.73
CA HIS A 260 15.05 12.31 -2.47
C HIS A 260 14.61 12.72 -3.89
N PRO A 261 14.54 11.79 -4.86
CA PRO A 261 14.17 12.08 -6.24
C PRO A 261 12.65 11.92 -6.48
N GLY A 262 11.83 12.57 -5.65
CA GLY A 262 10.36 12.49 -5.74
C GLY A 262 9.70 11.32 -5.02
N PHE A 263 10.48 10.35 -4.52
CA PHE A 263 10.00 9.28 -3.64
C PHE A 263 10.97 9.05 -2.50
N ASP A 264 10.46 8.85 -1.28
CA ASP A 264 11.29 8.62 -0.11
C ASP A 264 11.11 7.17 0.39
N LEU A 265 12.07 6.30 0.09
CA LEU A 265 12.04 4.90 0.52
C LEU A 265 12.12 4.74 2.04
N ILE A 266 12.82 5.63 2.75
CA ILE A 266 12.97 5.53 4.20
C ILE A 266 11.64 5.90 4.87
N GLU A 267 11.00 6.98 4.41
CA GLU A 267 9.68 7.37 4.93
C GLU A 267 8.59 6.39 4.50
N LEU A 268 8.67 5.83 3.29
CA LEU A 268 7.76 4.78 2.83
C LEU A 268 7.85 3.54 3.74
N GLN A 269 9.06 3.06 4.01
CA GLN A 269 9.27 1.90 4.90
C GLN A 269 8.81 2.21 6.32
N ALA A 270 9.18 3.37 6.86
CA ALA A 270 8.80 3.75 8.21
C ALA A 270 7.30 4.03 8.36
N ALA A 271 6.60 4.46 7.31
CA ALA A 271 5.15 4.57 7.27
C ALA A 271 4.50 3.19 7.21
N PHE A 272 5.01 2.31 6.34
CA PHE A 272 4.52 0.94 6.20
C PHE A 272 4.63 0.16 7.52
N ASP A 273 5.80 0.19 8.17
CA ASP A 273 6.05 -0.51 9.44
C ASP A 273 5.13 -0.02 10.58
N ARG A 274 4.91 1.29 10.68
CA ARG A 274 4.00 1.85 11.71
C ARG A 274 2.53 1.50 11.48
N ASN A 275 2.11 1.38 10.23
CA ASN A 275 0.72 1.14 9.87
C ASN A 275 0.30 -0.33 10.00
N GLN A 276 1.21 -1.24 10.37
CA GLN A 276 0.88 -2.67 10.54
C GLN A 276 0.09 -3.01 11.81
N HIS A 277 0.13 -2.15 12.82
CA HIS A 277 -0.50 -2.42 14.11
C HIS A 277 -1.95 -1.90 14.16
N LYS A 278 -2.88 -2.71 14.69
CA LYS A 278 -4.28 -2.30 14.89
C LYS A 278 -4.34 -1.08 15.82
N GLY A 279 -5.02 -0.02 15.38
CA GLY A 279 -5.14 1.24 16.14
C GLY A 279 -3.96 2.19 15.99
N ALA A 280 -2.97 1.88 15.13
CA ALA A 280 -1.90 2.81 14.81
C ALA A 280 -2.45 4.06 14.09
N VAL A 281 -1.85 5.21 14.38
CA VAL A 281 -2.12 6.44 13.64
C VAL A 281 -1.59 6.26 12.22
N GLU A 282 -2.46 6.41 11.22
CA GLU A 282 -2.07 6.33 9.81
C GLU A 282 -0.98 7.36 9.50
N ARG A 283 0.24 6.90 9.25
CA ARG A 283 1.32 7.75 8.73
C ARG A 283 1.34 7.66 7.21
N GLY A 284 1.31 8.82 6.54
CA GLY A 284 1.55 8.90 5.10
C GLY A 284 3.03 8.77 4.77
N GLY A 285 3.34 7.99 3.72
CA GLY A 285 4.70 7.89 3.15
C GLY A 285 4.86 8.64 1.83
N SER A 286 3.90 9.50 1.45
CA SER A 286 3.93 10.25 0.18
C SER A 286 4.75 11.52 0.31
N THR A 287 5.57 11.81 -0.70
CA THR A 287 6.38 13.04 -0.79
C THR A 287 5.54 14.23 -1.26
N LEU A 288 6.08 15.44 -1.10
CA LEU A 288 5.46 16.67 -1.61
C LEU A 288 5.29 16.61 -3.13
N THR A 289 6.25 16.03 -3.86
CA THR A 289 6.17 15.86 -5.32
C THR A 289 5.07 14.89 -5.72
N GLN A 290 4.88 13.78 -5.00
CA GLN A 290 3.74 12.87 -5.23
C GLN A 290 2.41 13.54 -4.94
N GLN A 291 2.34 14.36 -3.90
CA GLN A 291 1.14 15.15 -3.61
C GLN A 291 0.86 16.18 -4.72
N LEU A 292 1.88 16.81 -5.29
CA LEU A 292 1.73 17.69 -6.44
C LEU A 292 1.18 16.94 -7.66
N ALA A 293 1.75 15.76 -7.98
CA ALA A 293 1.26 14.90 -9.06
C ALA A 293 -0.21 14.49 -8.84
N LYS A 294 -0.60 14.21 -7.59
CA LYS A 294 -1.99 13.93 -7.23
C LYS A 294 -2.92 15.09 -7.59
N VAL A 295 -2.54 16.31 -7.23
CA VAL A 295 -3.36 17.52 -7.44
C VAL A 295 -3.45 17.87 -8.92
N LEU A 296 -2.34 17.81 -9.66
CA LEU A 296 -2.28 18.28 -11.04
C LEU A 296 -2.74 17.25 -12.08
N VAL A 297 -2.59 15.95 -11.81
CA VAL A 297 -2.69 14.92 -12.85
C VAL A 297 -3.68 13.82 -12.50
N THR A 298 -3.55 13.20 -11.32
CA THR A 298 -4.22 11.92 -11.08
C THR A 298 -5.54 12.03 -10.33
N GLY A 299 -5.82 13.15 -9.67
CA GLY A 299 -7.09 13.38 -8.96
C GLY A 299 -7.28 12.56 -7.68
N GLY A 300 -8.55 12.35 -7.31
CA GLY A 300 -8.98 11.92 -5.97
C GLY A 300 -9.26 10.43 -5.75
N GLU A 301 -9.20 9.57 -6.77
CA GLU A 301 -9.48 8.13 -6.63
C GLU A 301 -8.55 7.47 -5.60
N ARG A 302 -8.96 6.37 -4.95
CA ARG A 302 -8.16 5.70 -3.92
C ARG A 302 -7.73 4.30 -4.37
N THR A 303 -6.92 4.21 -5.43
CA THR A 303 -6.42 2.94 -6.00
C THR A 303 -4.89 2.87 -6.00
N LEU A 304 -4.35 1.63 -5.98
CA LEU A 304 -2.91 1.36 -6.14
C LEU A 304 -2.37 1.90 -7.47
N GLN A 305 -3.10 1.65 -8.56
CA GLN A 305 -2.72 2.10 -9.90
C GLN A 305 -2.51 3.61 -9.94
N ARG A 306 -3.43 4.38 -9.35
CA ARG A 306 -3.28 5.84 -9.25
C ARG A 306 -2.06 6.22 -8.40
N LYS A 307 -1.74 5.52 -7.31
CA LYS A 307 -0.50 5.79 -6.55
C LYS A 307 0.77 5.50 -7.33
N LEU A 308 0.78 4.43 -8.12
CA LEU A 308 1.89 4.13 -9.03
C LEU A 308 2.01 5.17 -10.15
N ARG A 309 0.88 5.69 -10.63
CA ARG A 309 0.81 6.80 -11.58
C ARG A 309 1.37 8.10 -11.00
N GLU A 310 0.98 8.46 -9.77
CA GLU A 310 1.56 9.61 -9.07
C GLU A 310 3.08 9.50 -8.93
N LEU A 311 3.59 8.29 -8.64
CA LEU A 311 5.02 8.05 -8.55
C LEU A 311 5.74 8.27 -9.89
N LEU A 312 5.16 7.84 -11.02
CA LEU A 312 5.75 8.10 -12.34
C LEU A 312 5.88 9.60 -12.61
N TYR A 313 4.79 10.34 -12.38
CA TYR A 313 4.77 11.79 -12.56
C TYR A 313 5.69 12.51 -11.58
N ALA A 314 5.81 12.04 -10.34
CA ALA A 314 6.72 12.62 -9.36
C ALA A 314 8.18 12.49 -9.82
N VAL A 315 8.58 11.33 -10.35
CA VAL A 315 9.94 11.13 -10.86
C VAL A 315 10.21 11.99 -12.10
N ASP A 316 9.29 12.02 -13.07
CA ASP A 316 9.42 12.88 -14.27
C ASP A 316 9.52 14.37 -13.88
N MET A 317 8.69 14.85 -12.95
CA MET A 317 8.76 16.23 -12.43
C MET A 317 10.12 16.56 -11.80
N GLU A 318 10.71 15.63 -11.04
CA GLU A 318 12.01 15.85 -10.39
C GLU A 318 13.13 15.97 -11.39
N GLN A 319 13.07 15.20 -12.48
CA GLN A 319 14.04 15.26 -13.57
C GLN A 319 13.90 16.54 -14.40
N GLN A 320 12.67 17.04 -14.59
CA GLN A 320 12.39 18.15 -15.50
C GLN A 320 12.36 19.53 -14.84
N LEU A 321 11.89 19.64 -13.59
CA LEU A 321 11.54 20.93 -12.97
C LEU A 321 12.55 21.41 -11.93
N GLY A 322 13.17 20.48 -11.20
CA GLY A 322 13.99 20.77 -10.03
C GLY A 322 13.17 21.21 -8.80
N LYS A 323 13.81 21.10 -7.63
CA LYS A 323 13.17 21.26 -6.32
C LYS A 323 12.49 22.60 -6.07
N ALA A 324 13.14 23.69 -6.49
CA ALA A 324 12.59 25.03 -6.27
C ALA A 324 11.27 25.23 -7.02
N ARG A 325 11.20 24.75 -8.26
CA ARG A 325 9.99 24.86 -9.08
C ARG A 325 8.88 23.94 -8.58
N ILE A 326 9.21 22.71 -8.18
CA ILE A 326 8.24 21.78 -7.57
C ILE A 326 7.63 22.38 -6.31
N LEU A 327 8.45 22.94 -5.41
CA LEU A 327 7.95 23.56 -4.18
C LEU A 327 7.04 24.76 -4.49
N GLN A 328 7.42 25.60 -5.46
CA GLN A 328 6.58 26.71 -5.90
C GLN A 328 5.24 26.20 -6.45
N LEU A 329 5.25 25.24 -7.37
CA LEU A 329 4.04 24.66 -7.95
C LEU A 329 3.15 24.04 -6.88
N TYR A 330 3.72 23.34 -5.90
CA TYR A 330 2.97 22.82 -4.77
C TYR A 330 2.31 23.93 -3.97
N LEU A 331 3.06 24.95 -3.55
CA LEU A 331 2.50 26.08 -2.80
C LEU A 331 1.41 26.81 -3.59
N ASP A 332 1.52 26.85 -4.91
CA ASP A 332 0.54 27.52 -5.77
C ASP A 332 -0.73 26.68 -6.04
N HIS A 333 -0.73 25.37 -5.76
CA HIS A 333 -1.88 24.48 -6.03
C HIS A 333 -2.40 23.74 -4.80
N ALA A 334 -1.67 23.75 -3.68
CA ALA A 334 -2.04 22.98 -2.51
C ALA A 334 -3.41 23.43 -1.98
N PRO A 335 -4.27 22.49 -1.56
CA PRO A 335 -5.59 22.79 -1.02
C PRO A 335 -5.49 23.20 0.46
N TRP A 336 -6.05 24.35 0.81
CA TRP A 336 -6.23 24.84 2.18
C TRP A 336 -7.73 24.95 2.50
N GLY A 337 -8.43 23.81 2.48
CA GLY A 337 -9.87 23.75 2.71
C GLY A 337 -10.66 24.16 1.48
N ARG A 338 -11.35 25.30 1.54
CA ARG A 338 -12.19 25.81 0.43
C ARG A 338 -11.44 26.67 -0.58
N VAL A 339 -10.20 27.03 -0.28
CA VAL A 339 -9.30 27.77 -1.16
C VAL A 339 -8.10 26.89 -1.50
N CYS A 340 -7.47 27.12 -2.64
CA CYS A 340 -6.21 26.49 -3.01
C CYS A 340 -5.18 27.59 -3.31
N GLY A 341 -3.89 27.25 -3.22
CA GLY A 341 -2.79 28.20 -3.41
C GLY A 341 -2.49 29.04 -2.17
N ALA A 342 -1.20 29.18 -1.85
CA ALA A 342 -0.69 29.77 -0.62
C ALA A 342 -1.07 31.25 -0.50
N GLU A 343 -1.02 32.00 -1.60
CA GLU A 343 -1.37 33.42 -1.62
C GLU A 343 -2.87 33.63 -1.34
N ALA A 344 -3.73 32.84 -1.99
CA ALA A 344 -5.17 32.90 -1.75
C ALA A 344 -5.50 32.48 -0.31
N ALA A 345 -4.86 31.43 0.21
CA ALA A 345 -5.03 30.98 1.58
C ALA A 345 -4.60 32.05 2.60
N ALA A 346 -3.42 32.65 2.43
CA ALA A 346 -2.93 33.70 3.32
C ALA A 346 -3.87 34.93 3.37
N ARG A 347 -4.39 35.34 2.21
CA ARG A 347 -5.36 36.44 2.12
C ARG A 347 -6.70 36.07 2.73
N PHE A 348 -7.21 34.88 2.44
CA PHE A 348 -8.49 34.43 2.96
C PHE A 348 -8.47 34.28 4.48
N TYR A 349 -7.45 33.62 5.03
CA TYR A 349 -7.39 33.29 6.45
C TYR A 349 -6.84 34.40 7.34
N PHE A 350 -5.91 35.23 6.83
CA PHE A 350 -5.20 36.21 7.66
C PHE A 350 -5.19 37.63 7.10
N ASN A 351 -5.84 37.86 5.95
CA ASN A 351 -5.80 39.13 5.23
C ASN A 351 -4.35 39.66 5.02
N ARG A 352 -3.43 38.75 4.71
CA ARG A 352 -2.01 39.06 4.50
C ARG A 352 -1.47 38.42 3.22
N PRO A 353 -0.51 39.05 2.53
CA PRO A 353 0.28 38.36 1.51
C PRO A 353 1.01 37.17 2.13
N ALA A 354 1.13 36.05 1.40
CA ALA A 354 1.77 34.84 1.91
C ALA A 354 3.23 35.07 2.34
N ALA A 355 3.94 35.96 1.64
CA ALA A 355 5.32 36.36 1.96
C ALA A 355 5.45 37.13 3.29
N ARG A 356 4.35 37.63 3.86
CA ARG A 356 4.31 38.41 5.11
C ARG A 356 3.56 37.70 6.24
N LEU A 357 3.33 36.39 6.10
CA LEU A 357 2.77 35.60 7.19
C LEU A 357 3.72 35.59 8.39
N GLU A 358 3.13 35.72 9.57
CA GLU A 358 3.84 35.49 10.82
C GLU A 358 4.18 33.99 10.97
N PRO A 359 5.24 33.64 11.73
CA PRO A 359 5.68 32.26 11.89
C PRO A 359 4.56 31.32 12.36
N ALA A 360 3.74 31.75 13.33
CA ALA A 360 2.60 30.98 13.82
C ALA A 360 1.48 30.81 12.77
N GLN A 361 1.22 31.83 11.94
CA GLN A 361 0.24 31.75 10.85
C GLN A 361 0.69 30.77 9.76
N ALA A 362 1.99 30.76 9.46
CA ALA A 362 2.59 29.81 8.52
C ALA A 362 2.48 28.36 9.02
N VAL A 363 2.78 28.12 10.30
CA VAL A 363 2.56 26.81 10.95
C VAL A 363 1.09 26.41 10.88
N TRP A 364 0.17 27.35 11.16
CA TRP A 364 -1.26 27.11 11.14
C TRP A 364 -1.74 26.64 9.76
N LEU A 365 -1.35 27.33 8.68
CA LEU A 365 -1.67 26.90 7.32
C LEU A 365 -1.07 25.55 6.98
N ALA A 366 0.20 25.31 7.32
CA ALA A 366 0.85 24.04 7.05
C ALA A 366 0.18 22.86 7.79
N ALA A 367 -0.29 23.09 9.03
CA ALA A 367 -1.00 22.08 9.81
C ALA A 367 -2.33 21.64 9.16
N MET A 368 -2.95 22.49 8.33
CA MET A 368 -4.18 22.14 7.62
C MET A 368 -3.97 21.12 6.50
N LEU A 369 -2.79 21.09 5.88
CA LEU A 369 -2.54 20.35 4.63
C LEU A 369 -2.75 18.83 4.73
N HIS A 370 -2.57 18.27 5.93
CA HIS A 370 -2.80 16.84 6.18
C HIS A 370 -4.25 16.40 5.85
N ALA A 371 -5.23 17.23 6.20
CA ALA A 371 -6.65 16.97 5.96
C ALA A 371 -7.40 18.30 5.73
N PRO A 372 -7.22 18.97 4.58
CA PRO A 372 -7.55 20.38 4.42
C PRO A 372 -9.00 20.73 4.71
N SER A 373 -9.95 19.95 4.17
CA SER A 373 -11.39 20.17 4.39
C SER A 373 -11.77 19.94 5.86
N ALA A 374 -11.33 18.82 6.46
CA ALA A 374 -11.62 18.50 7.85
C ALA A 374 -10.99 19.50 8.83
N ALA A 375 -9.76 19.94 8.56
CA ALA A 375 -9.07 20.96 9.33
C ALA A 375 -9.80 22.31 9.26
N ALA A 376 -10.23 22.72 8.07
CA ALA A 376 -11.02 23.94 7.89
C ALA A 376 -12.39 23.87 8.59
N GLU A 377 -13.11 22.75 8.47
CA GLU A 377 -14.38 22.52 9.16
C GLU A 377 -14.23 22.55 10.68
N ARG A 378 -13.18 21.90 11.19
CA ARG A 378 -12.85 21.92 12.61
C ARG A 378 -12.58 23.34 13.08
N TRP A 379 -11.74 24.09 12.37
CA TRP A 379 -11.44 25.47 12.72
C TRP A 379 -12.72 26.34 12.70
N GLN A 380 -13.59 26.15 11.72
CA GLN A 380 -14.86 26.87 11.64
C GLN A 380 -15.81 26.55 12.81
N ARG A 381 -15.92 25.28 13.23
CA ARG A 381 -16.85 24.85 14.28
C ARG A 381 -16.32 25.03 15.70
N GLU A 382 -15.04 24.74 15.91
CA GLU A 382 -14.40 24.65 17.23
C GLU A 382 -13.48 25.85 17.52
N GLY A 383 -13.24 26.73 16.54
CA GLY A 383 -12.36 27.89 16.70
C GLY A 383 -10.86 27.57 16.68
N GLY A 384 -10.47 26.35 16.29
CA GLY A 384 -9.06 25.95 16.24
C GLY A 384 -8.75 24.72 15.40
N LEU A 385 -7.47 24.50 15.12
CA LEU A 385 -6.94 23.28 14.53
C LEU A 385 -6.58 22.25 15.62
N ASP A 386 -6.08 21.10 15.20
CA ASP A 386 -5.48 20.12 16.12
C ASP A 386 -4.22 20.69 16.78
N PRO A 387 -4.23 20.96 18.10
CA PRO A 387 -3.08 21.52 18.78
C PRO A 387 -1.87 20.59 18.71
N GLN A 388 -2.06 19.26 18.70
CA GLN A 388 -0.95 18.31 18.60
C GLN A 388 -0.28 18.40 17.23
N ARG A 389 -1.08 18.47 16.15
CA ARG A 389 -0.56 18.66 14.79
C ARG A 389 0.15 19.99 14.62
N VAL A 390 -0.45 21.09 15.10
CA VAL A 390 0.14 22.44 15.01
C VAL A 390 1.49 22.50 15.74
N GLN A 391 1.55 21.95 16.96
CA GLN A 391 2.80 21.83 17.74
C GLN A 391 3.85 20.99 16.99
N TRP A 392 3.45 19.82 16.49
CA TRP A 392 4.34 18.92 15.76
C TRP A 392 4.95 19.57 14.51
N VAL A 393 4.17 20.35 13.75
CA VAL A 393 4.68 21.13 12.61
C VAL A 393 5.69 22.19 13.07
N ALA A 394 5.38 22.94 14.13
CA ALA A 394 6.28 23.99 14.64
C ALA A 394 7.63 23.42 15.11
N GLU A 395 7.61 22.29 15.82
CA GLU A 395 8.80 21.58 16.27
C GLU A 395 9.61 21.03 15.08
N GLY A 396 8.93 20.57 14.03
CA GLY A 396 9.53 20.03 12.83
C GLY A 396 10.23 21.05 11.92
N ILE A 397 10.00 22.36 12.08
CA ILE A 397 10.63 23.39 11.24
C ILE A 397 12.16 23.34 11.38
N ARG A 398 12.86 23.28 10.24
CA ARG A 398 14.33 23.24 10.17
C ARG A 398 14.93 24.58 9.69
N GLY A 399 16.24 24.73 9.95
CA GLY A 399 17.04 25.87 9.48
C GLY A 399 16.78 27.20 10.19
N ILE A 400 16.21 27.18 11.40
CA ILE A 400 15.99 28.36 12.24
C ILE A 400 16.87 28.28 13.49
N GLY A 401 17.29 29.44 14.01
CA GLY A 401 18.09 29.53 15.23
C GLY A 401 17.30 29.17 16.49
N ARG A 402 18.00 28.87 17.60
CA ARG A 402 17.38 28.49 18.89
C ARG A 402 16.39 29.55 19.38
N THR A 403 16.78 30.83 19.40
CA THR A 403 15.92 31.93 19.86
C THR A 403 14.66 32.07 18.99
N GLN A 404 14.79 31.91 17.67
CA GLN A 404 13.65 31.92 16.76
C GLN A 404 12.70 30.75 17.03
N ARG A 405 13.24 29.56 17.32
CA ARG A 405 12.45 28.38 17.70
C ARG A 405 11.67 28.60 18.99
N GLU A 406 12.33 29.10 20.03
CA GLU A 406 11.67 29.41 21.31
C GLU A 406 10.56 30.45 21.14
N ALA A 407 10.80 31.50 20.34
CA ALA A 407 9.78 32.49 20.00
C ALA A 407 8.62 31.90 19.20
N LEU A 408 8.91 31.05 18.20
CA LEU A 408 7.90 30.35 17.41
C LEU A 408 7.00 29.49 18.30
N LEU A 409 7.58 28.63 19.14
CA LEU A 409 6.82 27.72 20.00
C LEU A 409 5.91 28.48 20.97
N ARG A 410 6.41 29.59 21.56
CA ARG A 410 5.57 30.48 22.38
C ARG A 410 4.42 31.09 21.58
N SER A 411 4.71 31.61 20.38
CA SER A 411 3.68 32.21 19.52
C SER A 411 2.61 31.20 19.08
N VAL A 412 3.00 29.96 18.80
CA VAL A 412 2.10 28.87 18.41
C VAL A 412 1.20 28.45 19.58
N ALA A 413 1.75 28.32 20.79
CA ALA A 413 0.96 27.98 21.97
C ALA A 413 -0.13 29.02 22.29
N GLN A 414 0.16 30.30 22.02
CA GLN A 414 -0.75 31.43 22.24
C GLN A 414 -1.66 31.73 21.03
N ALA A 415 -1.39 31.13 19.87
CA ALA A 415 -2.09 31.45 18.64
C ALA A 415 -3.59 31.14 18.76
N ARG A 416 -4.40 32.16 18.53
CA ARG A 416 -5.86 32.08 18.41
C ARG A 416 -6.24 32.93 17.21
N TYR A 417 -6.72 32.27 16.16
CA TYR A 417 -7.13 32.95 14.94
C TYR A 417 -8.64 32.73 14.73
N PRO A 418 -9.45 33.80 14.64
CA PRO A 418 -10.87 33.66 14.35
C PRO A 418 -11.07 33.13 12.92
N TRP A 419 -12.21 32.49 12.68
CA TRP A 419 -12.57 32.10 11.32
C TRP A 419 -12.80 33.35 10.46
N PRO A 420 -12.43 33.36 9.16
CA PRO A 420 -12.67 34.50 8.29
C PRO A 420 -14.15 34.92 8.28
N GLY A 421 -14.41 36.19 8.57
CA GLY A 421 -15.76 36.75 8.63
C GLY A 421 -16.53 36.47 9.93
N SER A 422 -15.97 35.75 10.91
CA SER A 422 -16.58 35.66 12.25
C SER A 422 -16.29 36.91 13.07
N THR A 423 -17.32 37.52 13.66
CA THR A 423 -17.16 38.57 14.66
C THR A 423 -16.47 37.95 15.89
N PRO A 424 -15.41 38.56 16.45
CA PRO A 424 -14.81 38.06 17.68
C PRO A 424 -15.88 37.96 18.76
N ALA A 425 -15.99 36.81 19.43
CA ALA A 425 -16.81 36.72 20.64
C ALA A 425 -16.27 37.76 21.65
N PRO A 426 -17.13 38.53 22.34
CA PRO A 426 -16.67 39.50 23.32
C PRO A 426 -15.83 38.76 24.37
N ALA A 427 -14.66 39.32 24.68
CA ALA A 427 -13.78 38.80 25.72
C ALA A 427 -14.59 38.70 27.03
N ARG A 428 -14.68 37.49 27.58
CA ARG A 428 -15.29 37.24 28.89
C ARG A 428 -14.28 37.49 30.00
#